data_AF-A0A7K4M5T4-F1
#
_entry.id   AF-A0A7K4M5T4-F1
#
_cell.length_a   1.000
_cell.length_b   1.000
_cell.length_c   1.000
_cell.angle_alpha   90.00
_cell.angle_beta   90.00
_cell.angle_gamma   90.00
#
_symmetry.space_group_name_H-M   'P 1'
#
loop_
_entity.id
_entity.type
_entity.pdbx_description
1 polymer ?
#
loop_
_entity_poly.entity_id
_entity_poly.type
_entity_poly.pdbx_seq_one_letter_code
_entity_poly.pdbx_strand_id
1 'polypeptide(L)'
;MLHNEYVTIEFYEAIINHPNVYFMYPNALYAEIDLTDGVMTLIKGKGYPKDDPPPTVNAFDWEFENTHPDEYDLECIDFKWKKIGNGYQLNCYPEVVIFEKTEIMDFIFEDR
;
A
#
# COMPACT_ATOMS: atom_id res chain seq x y z
N MET A 1 3.96 -6.35 -9.53
CA MET A 1 3.20 -5.37 -8.74
C MET A 1 2.71 -6.13 -7.51
N LEU A 2 2.96 -5.63 -6.30
CA LEU A 2 2.59 -6.34 -5.08
C LEU A 2 1.72 -5.40 -4.22
N HIS A 3 0.64 -5.94 -3.68
CA HIS A 3 -0.19 -5.28 -2.68
C HIS A 3 0.49 -5.48 -1.31
N ASN A 4 1.42 -4.58 -0.98
CA ASN A 4 2.29 -4.67 0.20
C ASN A 4 1.59 -4.14 1.46
N GLU A 5 0.42 -4.69 1.79
CA GLU A 5 -0.35 -4.29 2.98
C GLU A 5 0.34 -4.73 4.28
N TYR A 6 0.80 -5.98 4.32
CA TYR A 6 1.52 -6.57 5.46
C TYR A 6 3.00 -6.70 5.11
N VAL A 7 3.87 -6.04 5.87
CA VAL A 7 5.31 -5.99 5.59
C VAL A 7 6.14 -6.13 6.86
N THR A 8 7.37 -6.64 6.73
CA THR A 8 8.33 -6.61 7.83
C THR A 8 8.92 -5.22 8.00
N ILE A 9 9.50 -4.94 9.16
CA ILE A 9 10.16 -3.65 9.42
C ILE A 9 11.30 -3.39 8.43
N GLU A 10 12.07 -4.42 8.06
CA GLU A 10 13.17 -4.28 7.08
C GLU A 10 12.64 -3.93 5.68
N PHE A 11 11.50 -4.50 5.29
CA PHE A 11 10.85 -4.15 4.02
C PHE A 11 10.34 -2.71 4.05
N TYR A 12 9.68 -2.31 5.14
CA TYR A 12 9.23 -0.93 5.33
C TYR A 12 10.39 0.06 5.18
N GLU A 13 11.48 -0.14 5.94
CA GLU A 13 12.66 0.73 5.90
C GLU A 13 13.30 0.79 4.50
N ALA A 14 13.37 -0.35 3.80
CA ALA A 14 13.89 -0.40 2.44
C ALA A 14 13.03 0.43 1.46
N ILE A 15 11.70 0.36 1.59
CA ILE A 15 10.77 1.08 0.73
C ILE A 15 10.80 2.59 1.00
N ILE A 16 10.69 3.03 2.27
CA ILE A 16 10.61 4.46 2.57
C ILE A 16 11.92 5.21 2.26
N ASN A 17 13.06 4.52 2.32
CA ASN A 17 14.37 5.11 1.99
C ASN A 17 14.72 5.04 0.50
N HIS A 18 13.93 4.32 -0.31
CA HIS A 18 14.14 4.27 -1.75
C HIS A 18 13.71 5.60 -2.40
N PRO A 19 14.52 6.21 -3.29
CA PRO A 19 14.31 7.59 -3.76
C PRO A 19 13.12 7.78 -4.70
N ASN A 20 12.57 6.70 -5.28
CA ASN A 20 11.44 6.76 -6.19
C ASN A 20 10.64 5.45 -6.16
N VAL A 21 9.50 5.44 -5.48
CA VAL A 21 8.61 4.27 -5.33
C VAL A 21 7.23 4.60 -5.88
N TYR A 22 6.68 3.67 -6.67
CA TYR A 22 5.30 3.73 -7.15
C TYR A 22 4.46 2.74 -6.36
N PHE A 23 3.61 3.26 -5.48
CA PHE A 23 2.64 2.49 -4.71
C PHE A 23 1.40 2.29 -5.57
N MET A 24 1.29 1.11 -6.16
CA MET A 24 0.25 0.79 -7.13
C MET A 24 -1.08 0.41 -6.49
N TYR A 25 -1.05 0.01 -5.22
CA TYR A 25 -2.24 -0.31 -4.45
C TYR A 25 -2.37 0.70 -3.32
N PRO A 26 -3.59 1.12 -2.99
CA PRO A 26 -3.86 1.76 -1.71
C PRO A 26 -3.57 0.77 -0.57
N ASN A 27 -3.62 1.23 0.67
CA ASN A 27 -3.40 0.36 1.84
C ASN A 27 -1.99 -0.29 1.88
N ALA A 28 -1.00 0.32 1.24
CA ALA A 28 0.38 -0.14 1.34
C ALA A 28 1.00 0.24 2.70
N LEU A 29 1.90 -0.61 3.20
CA LEU A 29 2.63 -0.41 4.46
C LEU A 29 1.69 -0.26 5.66
N TYR A 30 0.63 -1.07 5.71
CA TYR A 30 -0.44 -0.90 6.68
C TYR A 30 -0.18 -1.63 8.00
N ALA A 31 0.36 -2.85 7.91
CA ALA A 31 0.55 -3.74 9.03
C ALA A 31 1.99 -4.24 9.10
N GLU A 32 2.52 -4.31 10.32
CA GLU A 32 3.83 -4.88 10.62
C GLU A 32 3.68 -6.36 10.93
N ILE A 33 4.49 -7.18 10.26
CA ILE A 33 4.58 -8.62 10.49
C ILE A 33 6.02 -9.03 10.83
N ASP A 34 6.14 -10.09 11.61
CA ASP A 34 7.36 -10.88 11.72
C ASP A 34 7.22 -12.16 10.88
N LEU A 35 8.34 -12.62 10.30
CA LEU A 35 8.42 -13.86 9.54
C LEU A 35 9.53 -14.75 10.10
N THR A 36 9.17 -15.63 11.02
CA THR A 36 10.10 -16.57 11.66
C THR A 36 9.68 -18.00 11.34
N ASP A 37 10.60 -18.83 10.85
CA ASP A 37 10.39 -20.24 10.52
C ASP A 37 9.18 -20.51 9.60
N GLY A 38 8.92 -19.59 8.66
CA GLY A 38 7.78 -19.67 7.73
C GLY A 38 6.44 -19.33 8.36
N VAL A 39 6.41 -18.86 9.60
CA VAL A 39 5.22 -18.36 10.28
C VAL A 39 5.19 -16.84 10.21
N MET A 40 4.12 -16.31 9.63
CA MET A 40 3.84 -14.87 9.62
C MET A 40 3.01 -14.49 10.85
N THR A 41 3.51 -13.55 11.64
CA THR A 41 2.85 -13.09 12.88
C THR A 41 2.59 -11.59 12.80
N LEU A 42 1.34 -11.17 13.05
CA LEU A 42 0.99 -9.75 13.14
C LEU A 42 1.58 -9.12 14.40
N ILE A 43 2.45 -8.13 14.23
CA ILE A 43 3.06 -7.36 15.32
C ILE A 43 2.20 -6.15 15.65
N LYS A 44 1.77 -5.39 14.62
CA LYS A 44 0.97 -4.17 14.78
C LYS A 44 0.14 -3.89 13.52
N GLY A 45 -1.03 -3.28 13.66
CA GLY A 45 -1.91 -2.92 12.54
C GLY A 45 -3.18 -2.24 13.01
N LYS A 46 -4.19 -2.12 12.14
CA LYS A 46 -5.46 -1.44 12.47
C LYS A 46 -6.10 -2.02 13.73
N GLY A 47 -6.19 -1.20 14.78
CA GLY A 47 -6.78 -1.59 16.06
C GLY A 47 -6.08 -2.76 16.77
N TYR A 48 -4.83 -3.06 16.41
CA TYR A 48 -3.99 -4.04 17.09
C TYR A 48 -2.62 -3.44 17.48
N PRO A 49 -2.16 -3.63 18.72
CA PRO A 49 -2.86 -4.34 19.80
C PRO A 49 -4.10 -3.56 20.29
N LYS A 50 -5.16 -4.30 20.67
CA LYS A 50 -6.47 -3.74 21.02
C LYS A 50 -6.41 -2.75 22.19
N ASP A 51 -5.40 -2.90 23.03
CA ASP A 51 -5.21 -2.14 24.26
C ASP A 51 -4.32 -0.90 24.08
N ASP A 52 -4.02 -0.49 22.84
CA ASP A 52 -3.23 0.71 22.51
C ASP A 52 -4.13 1.92 22.18
N PRO A 53 -4.25 2.92 23.08
CA PRO A 53 -4.99 4.15 22.84
C PRO A 53 -4.08 5.31 22.37
N PRO A 54 -4.43 6.05 21.30
CA PRO A 54 -5.56 5.86 20.40
C PRO A 54 -5.37 4.65 19.47
N PRO A 55 -6.46 4.06 18.94
CA PRO A 55 -6.34 2.91 18.05
C PRO A 55 -5.39 3.19 16.90
N THR A 56 -4.37 2.35 16.75
CA THR A 56 -3.41 2.41 15.66
C THR A 56 -4.15 2.42 14.31
N VAL A 57 -3.87 3.43 13.47
CA VAL A 57 -4.45 3.55 12.12
C VAL A 57 -3.68 2.66 11.14
N ASN A 58 -2.35 2.73 11.16
CA ASN A 58 -1.42 1.82 10.48
C ASN A 58 -0.20 1.58 11.38
N ALA A 59 0.52 0.48 11.18
CA ALA A 59 1.58 0.02 12.09
C ALA A 59 2.77 0.99 12.22
N PHE A 60 3.15 1.64 11.11
CA PHE A 60 4.41 2.37 10.97
C PHE A 60 4.28 3.89 11.08
N ASP A 61 3.09 4.39 11.44
CA ASP A 61 2.73 5.80 11.38
C ASP A 61 3.00 6.41 9.99
N TRP A 62 2.76 5.61 8.94
CA TRP A 62 2.94 6.00 7.55
C TRP A 62 2.05 7.20 7.23
N GLU A 63 2.68 8.34 6.93
CA GLU A 63 1.99 9.64 6.77
C GLU A 63 1.15 9.73 5.49
N PHE A 64 1.47 8.89 4.49
CA PHE A 64 0.77 8.82 3.21
C PHE A 64 -0.19 7.62 3.16
N GLU A 65 -0.73 7.20 4.30
CA GLU A 65 -1.80 6.20 4.33
C GLU A 65 -2.97 6.67 3.43
N ASN A 66 -3.41 5.81 2.52
CA ASN A 66 -4.47 6.10 1.57
C ASN A 66 -5.50 4.98 1.46
N THR A 67 -5.75 4.21 2.52
CA THR A 67 -6.70 3.08 2.47
C THR A 67 -8.12 3.57 2.23
N HIS A 68 -8.54 4.62 2.93
CA HIS A 68 -9.89 5.17 2.79
C HIS A 68 -9.86 6.55 2.11
N PRO A 69 -10.63 6.75 1.00
CA PRO A 69 -11.58 5.81 0.38
C PRO A 69 -10.97 4.88 -0.68
N ASP A 70 -9.71 5.07 -1.08
CA ASP A 70 -9.15 4.56 -2.33
C ASP A 70 -9.19 3.01 -2.48
N GLU A 71 -9.14 2.25 -1.38
CA GLU A 71 -9.25 0.78 -1.39
C GLU A 71 -10.60 0.29 -1.93
N TYR A 72 -11.65 1.10 -1.82
CA TYR A 72 -12.99 0.74 -2.26
C TYR A 72 -13.32 1.14 -3.70
N ASP A 73 -12.44 1.91 -4.36
CA ASP A 73 -12.60 2.25 -5.78
C ASP A 73 -12.03 1.12 -6.66
N LEU A 74 -12.87 0.12 -6.93
CA LEU A 74 -12.54 -1.03 -7.79
C LEU A 74 -12.69 -0.73 -9.28
N GLU A 75 -13.43 0.31 -9.65
CA GLU A 75 -13.63 0.68 -11.04
C GLU A 75 -12.39 1.40 -11.59
N CYS A 76 -11.71 2.18 -10.73
CA CYS A 76 -10.43 2.82 -11.00
C CYS A 76 -10.44 3.59 -12.34
N ILE A 77 -11.57 4.23 -12.65
CA ILE A 77 -11.82 4.92 -13.92
C ILE A 77 -11.08 6.27 -13.96
N ASP A 78 -11.18 7.04 -12.87
CA ASP A 78 -10.55 8.36 -12.73
C ASP A 78 -9.21 8.27 -11.98
N PHE A 79 -8.41 7.23 -12.30
CA PHE A 79 -7.12 6.98 -11.67
C PHE A 79 -6.17 8.18 -11.81
N LYS A 80 -5.34 8.39 -10.79
CA LYS A 80 -4.35 9.47 -10.70
C LYS A 80 -3.16 9.02 -9.86
N TRP A 81 -1.98 9.40 -10.30
CA TRP A 81 -0.77 9.34 -9.48
C TRP A 81 -0.70 10.56 -8.56
N LYS A 82 -0.88 10.33 -7.25
CA LYS A 82 -0.64 11.34 -6.22
C LYS A 82 0.84 11.35 -5.86
N LYS A 83 1.50 12.49 -6.05
CA LYS A 83 2.90 12.67 -5.63
C LYS A 83 3.02 12.67 -4.11
N ILE A 84 4.00 11.94 -3.59
CA ILE A 84 4.35 11.85 -2.16
C ILE A 84 5.87 12.07 -1.99
N GLY A 85 6.36 12.00 -0.74
CA GLY A 85 7.75 12.31 -0.41
C GLY A 85 8.78 11.53 -1.25
N ASN A 86 8.63 10.20 -1.32
CA ASN A 86 9.56 9.30 -2.00
C ASN A 86 9.01 8.69 -3.31
N GLY A 87 8.00 9.32 -3.94
CA GLY A 87 7.46 8.83 -5.21
C GLY A 87 5.98 9.16 -5.43
N TYR A 88 5.18 8.17 -5.80
CA TYR A 88 3.77 8.33 -6.19
C TYR A 88 2.89 7.21 -5.65
N GLN A 89 1.62 7.53 -5.37
CA GLN A 89 0.59 6.56 -4.98
C GLN A 89 -0.59 6.61 -5.94
N LEU A 90 -1.16 5.45 -6.23
CA LEU A 90 -2.42 5.35 -6.95
C LEU A 90 -3.60 5.66 -6.02
N ASN A 91 -4.64 6.31 -6.54
CA ASN A 91 -5.84 6.69 -5.78
C ASN A 91 -7.04 5.73 -5.98
N CYS A 92 -6.80 4.50 -6.41
CA CYS A 92 -7.83 3.47 -6.59
C CYS A 92 -7.23 2.07 -6.51
N TYR A 93 -8.08 1.06 -6.35
CA TYR A 93 -7.67 -0.34 -6.24
C TYR A 93 -7.62 -0.99 -7.65
N PRO A 94 -6.43 -1.26 -8.21
CA PRO A 94 -6.31 -1.52 -9.64
C PRO A 94 -6.56 -2.98 -10.04
N GLU A 95 -6.76 -3.90 -9.08
CA GLU A 95 -6.77 -5.35 -9.31
C GLU A 95 -7.71 -5.76 -10.43
N VAL A 96 -8.99 -5.37 -10.33
CA VAL A 96 -10.02 -5.71 -11.33
C VAL A 96 -9.59 -5.23 -12.70
N VAL A 97 -9.07 -4.00 -12.77
CA VAL A 97 -8.74 -3.37 -14.04
C VAL A 97 -7.49 -3.97 -14.68
N ILE A 98 -6.48 -4.34 -13.88
CA ILE A 98 -5.28 -5.04 -14.33
C ILE A 98 -5.65 -6.39 -14.97
N PHE A 99 -6.60 -7.13 -14.41
CA PHE A 99 -6.98 -8.44 -14.93
C PHE A 99 -7.96 -8.38 -16.10
N GLU A 100 -8.91 -7.44 -16.10
CA GLU A 100 -9.99 -7.41 -17.07
C GLU A 100 -9.70 -6.51 -18.27
N LYS A 101 -8.88 -5.47 -18.12
CA LYS A 101 -8.58 -4.49 -19.17
C LYS A 101 -7.08 -4.49 -19.46
N THR A 102 -6.66 -5.23 -20.49
CA THR A 102 -5.26 -5.22 -20.96
C THR A 102 -4.76 -3.81 -21.32
N GLU A 103 -5.68 -2.91 -21.68
CA GLU A 103 -5.42 -1.51 -21.99
C GLU A 103 -4.83 -0.70 -20.82
N ILE A 104 -5.08 -1.09 -19.56
CA ILE A 104 -4.54 -0.35 -18.41
C ILE A 104 -3.07 -0.67 -18.15
N MET A 105 -2.58 -1.83 -18.59
CA MET A 105 -1.16 -2.14 -18.51
C MET A 105 -0.37 -1.21 -19.42
N ASP A 106 -0.81 -1.02 -20.66
CA ASP A 106 -0.18 -0.07 -21.58
C ASP A 106 -0.17 1.33 -20.93
N PHE A 107 -1.28 1.76 -20.35
CA PHE A 107 -1.41 3.10 -19.76
C PHE A 107 -0.66 3.35 -18.43
N ILE A 108 -0.53 2.32 -17.56
CA ILE A 108 0.31 2.39 -16.35
C ILE A 108 1.80 2.58 -16.70
N PHE A 109 2.22 2.07 -17.86
CA PHE A 109 3.61 2.05 -18.28
C PHE A 109 3.94 3.02 -19.43
N GLU A 110 2.96 3.62 -20.11
CA GLU A 110 3.14 4.51 -21.27
C GLU A 110 3.51 5.96 -20.90
N ASP A 111 3.17 6.45 -19.72
CA ASP A 111 3.47 7.83 -19.30
C ASP A 111 4.86 7.99 -18.63
N ARG A 112 5.84 7.18 -19.04
CA ARG A 112 7.26 7.26 -18.63
C ARG A 112 8.20 7.60 -19.77
#